data_AF-W7CRM0-F1
#
_entry.id   AF-W7CRM0-F1
#
_cell.length_a   1.000
_cell.length_b   1.000
_cell.length_c   1.000
_cell.angle_alpha   90.00
_cell.angle_beta   90.00
_cell.angle_gamma   90.00
#
_symmetry.space_group_name_H-M   'P 1'
#
loop_
_entity.id
_entity.type
_entity.pdbx_description
1 polymer ?
#
loop_
_entity_poly.entity_id
_entity_poly.type
_entity_poly.pdbx_seq_one_letter_code
_entity_poly.pdbx_strand_id
1 'polypeptide(L)' 'MDGLKDTYSSIFVTNNYHTFRAGIFAKRAHLDSGGIGAHTAPYYLPTAFVREYVAILMLHKWIHLSVTVILLGLIIIM' A
#
# COMPACT_ATOMS: atom_id res chain seq x y z
N MET A 1 -20.74 7.28 0.34
CA MET A 1 -19.75 7.89 -0.58
C MET A 1 -19.02 8.97 0.20
N ASP A 2 -18.40 8.60 1.33
CA ASP A 2 -18.28 9.53 2.47
C ASP A 2 -16.83 9.81 2.90
N GLY A 3 -15.87 9.59 2.00
CA GLY A 3 -14.43 9.72 2.27
C GLY A 3 -13.70 10.78 1.44
N LEU A 4 -14.43 11.53 0.60
CA LEU A 4 -13.83 12.56 -0.24
C LEU A 4 -13.86 13.90 0.51
N LYS A 5 -12.71 14.42 0.93
CA LYS A 5 -12.57 15.82 1.29
C LYS A 5 -12.82 16.68 0.04
N ASP A 6 -13.63 17.73 0.15
CA ASP A 6 -13.98 18.68 -0.92
C ASP A 6 -12.79 19.50 -1.47
N THR A 7 -11.55 19.15 -1.13
CA THR A 7 -10.32 19.91 -1.45
C THR A 7 -9.31 19.08 -2.25
N TYR A 8 -9.71 18.01 -2.92
CA TYR A 8 -8.79 17.30 -3.84
C TYR A 8 -8.74 18.01 -5.20
N SER A 9 -7.55 18.46 -5.62
CA SER A 9 -7.35 19.08 -6.94
C SER A 9 -7.43 18.06 -8.10
N SER A 10 -7.45 16.76 -7.79
CA SER A 10 -7.59 15.68 -8.78
C SER A 10 -8.10 14.38 -8.14
N ILE A 11 -8.81 13.54 -8.90
CA ILE A 11 -9.31 12.23 -8.44
C ILE A 11 -8.81 11.16 -9.41
N PHE A 12 -8.27 10.05 -8.90
CA PHE A 12 -7.88 8.91 -9.71
C PHE A 12 -8.85 7.74 -9.50
N VAL A 13 -9.28 7.11 -10.58
CA VAL A 13 -10.18 5.96 -10.57
C VAL A 13 -9.42 4.74 -11.05
N THR A 14 -9.34 3.70 -10.22
CA THR A 14 -8.70 2.44 -10.59
C THR A 14 -9.39 1.27 -9.91
N ASN A 15 -8.99 0.04 -10.23
CA ASN A 15 -9.60 -1.16 -9.67
C ASN A 15 -9.42 -1.22 -8.14
N ASN A 16 -10.35 -1.84 -7.41
CA ASN A 16 -10.40 -1.81 -5.94
C ASN A 16 -9.11 -2.30 -5.24
N TYR A 17 -8.29 -3.12 -5.91
CA TYR A 17 -7.00 -3.58 -5.39
C TYR A 17 -5.82 -2.63 -5.69
N HIS A 18 -5.92 -1.77 -6.71
CA HIS A 18 -4.85 -0.84 -7.10
C HIS A 18 -4.99 0.55 -6.48
N THR A 19 -6.16 0.90 -5.96
CA THR A 19 -6.43 2.19 -5.31
C THR A 19 -5.49 2.46 -4.16
N PHE A 20 -5.18 1.44 -3.35
CA PHE A 20 -4.27 1.57 -2.22
C PHE A 20 -2.85 1.95 -2.67
N ARG A 21 -2.32 1.24 -3.67
CA ARG A 21 -0.97 1.51 -4.20
C ARG A 21 -0.92 2.85 -4.94
N ALA A 22 -1.93 3.17 -5.74
CA ALA A 22 -2.04 4.47 -6.41
C ALA A 22 -2.10 5.62 -5.39
N GLY A 23 -2.78 5.44 -4.24
CA GLY A 23 -2.79 6.40 -3.14
C GLY A 23 -1.42 6.59 -2.49
N ILE A 24 -0.63 5.51 -2.33
CA ILE A 24 0.76 5.60 -1.83
C ILE A 24 1.63 6.41 -2.80
N PHE A 25 1.49 6.18 -4.11
CA PHE A 25 2.24 6.92 -5.12
C PHE A 25 1.82 8.38 -5.20
N ALA A 26 0.52 8.68 -5.16
CA ALA A 26 0.00 10.04 -5.10
C ALA A 26 0.57 10.79 -3.89
N LYS A 27 0.58 10.16 -2.71
CA LYS A 27 1.16 10.73 -1.49
C LYS A 27 2.66 10.97 -1.61
N ARG A 28 3.42 10.05 -2.24
CA ARG A 28 4.86 10.24 -2.50
C ARG A 28 5.14 11.36 -3.50
N ALA A 29 4.24 11.57 -4.46
CA ALA A 29 4.33 12.64 -5.44
C ALA A 29 3.81 13.99 -4.90
N HIS A 30 3.41 14.07 -3.61
CA HIS A 30 2.75 15.24 -3.02
C HIS A 30 1.51 15.70 -3.80
N LEU A 31 0.81 14.77 -4.45
CA LEU A 31 -0.44 15.04 -5.16
C LEU A 31 -1.61 14.93 -4.19
N ASP A 32 -2.34 16.03 -4.01
CA ASP A 32 -3.59 16.06 -3.25
C ASP A 32 -4.71 15.43 -4.10
N SER A 33 -4.66 14.10 -4.21
CA SER A 33 -5.55 13.33 -5.06
C SER A 33 -6.26 12.19 -4.32
N GLY A 34 -7.57 12.13 -4.51
CA GLY A 34 -8.44 11.09 -3.94
C GLY A 34 -8.52 9.87 -4.86
N GLY A 35 -8.44 8.66 -4.28
CA GLY A 35 -8.56 7.41 -5.02
C GLY A 35 -9.95 6.78 -4.91
N ILE A 36 -10.64 6.55 -6.02
CA ILE A 36 -11.92 5.84 -6.07
C ILE A 36 -11.70 4.44 -6.65
N GLY A 37 -12.16 3.42 -5.92
CA GLY A 37 -12.09 2.02 -6.32
C GLY A 37 -13.28 1.62 -7.17
N ALA A 38 -13.01 1.17 -8.40
CA ALA A 38 -14.01 0.51 -9.22
C ALA A 38 -14.27 -0.91 -8.69
N HIS A 39 -15.54 -1.34 -8.73
CA HIS A 39 -16.00 -2.62 -8.19
C HIS A 39 -15.22 -3.78 -8.84
N THR A 40 -14.37 -4.46 -8.06
CA THR A 40 -13.75 -5.73 -8.48
C THR A 40 -14.50 -6.89 -7.86
N ALA A 41 -14.61 -8.01 -8.59
CA ALA A 41 -15.16 -9.24 -8.05
C ALA A 41 -14.39 -9.68 -6.78
N PRO A 42 -15.07 -9.96 -5.66
CA PRO A 42 -14.43 -10.25 -4.37
C PRO A 42 -13.60 -11.54 -4.39
N TYR A 43 -13.87 -12.44 -5.34
CA TYR A 43 -13.12 -13.69 -5.52
C TYR A 43 -11.65 -13.47 -5.96
N TYR A 44 -11.36 -12.39 -6.68
CA TYR A 44 -9.99 -12.04 -7.11
C TYR A 44 -9.27 -11.06 -6.17
N LEU A 45 -10.02 -10.45 -5.25
CA LEU A 45 -9.49 -9.48 -4.28
C LEU A 45 -8.41 -10.06 -3.33
N PRO A 46 -8.60 -11.23 -2.70
CA PRO A 46 -7.65 -11.68 -1.67
C PRO A 46 -6.28 -12.02 -2.26
N THR A 47 -6.23 -12.70 -3.40
CA THR A 47 -4.96 -13.06 -4.07
C THR A 47 -4.24 -11.82 -4.62
N ALA A 48 -4.98 -10.89 -5.23
CA ALA A 48 -4.42 -9.63 -5.72
C ALA A 48 -3.94 -8.72 -4.57
N PHE A 49 -4.68 -8.66 -3.47
CA PHE A 49 -4.32 -7.90 -2.27
C PHE A 49 -3.06 -8.45 -1.59
N VAL A 50 -2.96 -9.78 -1.44
CA VAL A 50 -1.75 -10.43 -0.90
C VAL A 50 -0.54 -10.11 -1.79
N ARG A 51 -0.70 -10.14 -3.12
CA ARG A 51 0.38 -9.77 -4.04
C ARG A 51 0.78 -8.30 -3.92
N GLU A 52 -0.18 -7.38 -3.80
CA GLU A 52 0.10 -5.95 -3.61
C GLU A 52 0.78 -5.70 -2.25
N TYR A 53 0.35 -6.42 -1.20
CA TYR A 53 0.95 -6.38 0.13
C TYR A 53 2.38 -6.92 0.11
N VAL A 54 2.63 -8.05 -0.56
CA VAL A 54 3.98 -8.58 -0.79
C VAL A 54 4.83 -7.59 -1.56
N ALA A 55 4.29 -6.88 -2.56
CA ALA A 55 5.03 -5.84 -3.28
C ALA A 55 5.41 -4.65 -2.37
N ILE A 56 4.54 -4.26 -1.43
CA ILE A 56 4.84 -3.22 -0.43
C ILE A 56 5.85 -3.71 0.61
N LEU A 57 5.77 -4.97 1.04
CA LEU A 57 6.78 -5.59 1.90
C LEU A 57 8.14 -5.64 1.18
N MET A 58 8.17 -6.01 -0.10
CA MET A 58 9.40 -6.02 -0.91
C MET A 58 9.96 -4.61 -1.13
N LEU A 59 9.11 -3.59 -1.16
CA LEU A 59 9.54 -2.18 -1.24
C LEU A 59 10.35 -1.75 0.00
N HIS A 60 10.08 -2.36 1.16
CA HIS A 60 10.82 -2.14 2.40
C HIS A 60 11.59 -3.40 2.84
N LYS A 61 11.99 -4.26 1.90
CA LYS A 61 12.74 -5.50 2.18
C LYS A 61 13.97 -5.30 3.06
N TRP A 62 14.63 -4.14 2.93
CA TRP A 62 15.78 -3.77 3.73
C TRP A 62 15.43 -3.45 5.18
N ILE A 63 14.27 -2.85 5.45
CA ILE A 63 13.83 -2.56 6.83
C ILE A 63 13.52 -3.88 7.54
N HIS A 64 12.76 -4.76 6.88
CA HIS A 64 12.42 -6.07 7.45
C HIS A 64 13.68 -6.91 7.70
N LEU A 65 14.61 -6.95 6.73
CA LEU A 65 15.88 -7.67 6.89
C LEU A 65 16.71 -7.09 8.04
N SER A 66 16.86 -5.76 8.13
CA SER A 66 17.60 -5.11 9.21
C SER A 66 17.01 -5.41 10.58
N VAL A 67 15.69 -5.35 10.74
CA VAL A 67 15.03 -5.68 12.01
C VAL A 67 15.26 -7.14 12.38
N THR A 68 15.10 -8.08 11.44
CA THR A 68 15.33 -9.50 11.70
C THR A 68 16.79 -9.79 12.09
N VAL A 69 17.76 -9.17 11.42
CA VAL A 69 19.19 -9.32 11.74
C VAL A 69 19.52 -8.74 13.12
N ILE A 70 18.98 -7.55 13.45
CA ILE A 70 19.18 -6.93 14.76
C ILE A 70 18.58 -7.80 15.86
N LEU A 71 17.37 -8.33 15.66
CA LEU A 71 16.69 -9.17 16.64
C LEU A 71 17.43 -10.49 16.86
N LEU A 72 17.87 -11.15 15.78
CA LEU A 72 18.69 -12.37 15.86
C LEU A 72 20.04 -12.10 16.52
N GLY A 73 20.69 -10.99 16.18
CA GLY A 73 21.95 -10.58 16.82
C GLY A 73 21.79 -10.35 18.32
N LEU A 74 20.70 -9.70 18.75
CA LEU A 74 20.36 -9.52 20.16
C LEU A 74 20.12 -10.85 20.89
N ILE A 75 19.42 -11.80 20.26
CA ILE A 75 19.17 -13.14 20.82
C ILE A 75 20.48 -13.93 20.95
N ILE A 76 21.43 -13.77 20.03
CA ILE A 76 22.72 -14.48 20.07
C ILE A 76 23.67 -13.87 21.11
N ILE A 77 23.57 -12.55 21.34
CA ILE A 77 24.40 -11.81 22.30
C ILE A 77 23.95 -12.00 23.77
N MET A 78 22.67 -12.31 23.97
CA MET A 78 22.06 -12.55 25.28
C MET A 78 22.24 -13.99 25.74
#